data_AF-A0A7V8E7E7-F1
#
_entry.id   AF-A0A7V8E7E7-F1
#
_cell.length_a   1.000
_cell.length_b   1.000
_cell.length_c   1.000
_cell.angle_alpha   90.00
_cell.angle_beta   90.00
_cell.angle_gamma   90.00
#
_symmetry.space_group_name_H-M   'P 1'
#
loop_
_entity.id
_entity.type
_entity.pdbx_description
1 polymer ?
#
loop_
_entity_poly.entity_id
_entity_poly.type
_entity_poly.pdbx_seq_one_letter_code
_entity_poly.pdbx_strand_id
1 'polypeptide(L)'
;MDSTVYPNKDVIVASKTAVNVFCHGEAKHEAKKKYGTEEWCEHVYGLTCEEHNAIKDETSHLFFKGSISCPTTILCMPDGTEIKRKVGSMPNKELIEMIKEAATKVGPGLGQDEYLFGKGKLKASEDALKAGKTKDAIDALNAGNKTIGKNPAAKAVVDQIKAELEKLNKAGLDLIAKAKEDVAAGKVDEGKKALLEVSKNYKTLECAKEADKEIAALPKAK
;
A
#
# COMPACT_ATOMS: atom_id res chain seq x y z
N MET A 1 -5.75 -2.45 -20.08
CA MET A 1 -5.49 -2.95 -18.71
C MET A 1 -6.83 -3.42 -18.21
N ASP A 2 -7.08 -4.72 -18.30
CA ASP A 2 -8.40 -5.26 -17.96
C ASP A 2 -8.26 -5.92 -16.60
N SER A 3 -8.69 -5.23 -15.55
CA SER A 3 -8.77 -5.79 -14.22
C SER A 3 -9.99 -6.71 -14.13
N THR A 4 -9.77 -7.94 -13.68
CA THR A 4 -10.87 -8.88 -13.41
C THR A 4 -11.55 -8.47 -12.11
N VAL A 5 -12.86 -8.21 -12.19
CA VAL A 5 -13.73 -7.98 -11.03
C VAL A 5 -14.66 -9.18 -10.93
N TYR A 6 -14.69 -9.85 -9.78
CA TYR A 6 -15.68 -10.87 -9.47
C TYR A 6 -16.99 -10.17 -9.06
N PRO A 7 -18.07 -10.23 -9.84
CA PRO A 7 -19.30 -9.49 -9.53
C PRO A 7 -20.22 -10.23 -8.55
N ASN A 8 -19.96 -11.52 -8.29
CA ASN A 8 -20.81 -12.36 -7.46
C ASN A 8 -20.47 -12.18 -5.97
N LYS A 9 -21.43 -11.61 -5.22
CA LYS A 9 -21.28 -11.28 -3.79
C LYS A 9 -20.95 -12.50 -2.92
N ASP A 10 -21.51 -13.67 -3.21
CA ASP A 10 -21.32 -14.86 -2.38
C ASP A 10 -19.93 -15.48 -2.57
N VAL A 11 -19.41 -15.41 -3.81
CA VAL A 11 -18.03 -15.82 -4.14
C VAL A 11 -17.00 -14.87 -3.51
N ILE A 12 -17.26 -13.56 -3.50
CA ILE A 12 -16.41 -12.57 -2.82
C ILE A 12 -16.38 -12.80 -1.29
N VAL A 13 -17.47 -13.29 -0.71
CA VAL A 13 -17.53 -13.63 0.71
C VAL A 13 -16.73 -14.91 0.99
N ALA A 14 -16.90 -15.95 0.17
CA ALA A 14 -16.19 -17.22 0.31
C ALA A 14 -14.66 -17.12 0.04
N SER A 15 -14.25 -16.23 -0.87
CA SER A 15 -12.83 -16.01 -1.20
C SER A 15 -12.01 -15.44 -0.02
N LYS A 16 -12.67 -14.96 1.04
CA LYS A 16 -12.00 -14.48 2.27
C LYS A 16 -11.44 -15.62 3.12
N THR A 17 -11.89 -16.85 2.92
CA THR A 17 -11.53 -18.02 3.72
C THR A 17 -10.71 -19.06 2.97
N ALA A 18 -10.96 -19.25 1.67
CA ALA A 18 -10.14 -20.05 0.79
C ALA A 18 -10.37 -19.61 -0.66
N VAL A 19 -9.31 -19.60 -1.45
CA VAL A 19 -9.39 -19.40 -2.90
C VAL A 19 -8.71 -20.59 -3.55
N ASN A 20 -9.45 -21.37 -4.33
CA ASN A 20 -8.86 -22.27 -5.30
C ASN A 20 -9.36 -21.84 -6.68
N VAL A 21 -8.53 -21.05 -7.37
CA VAL A 21 -8.79 -20.67 -8.76
C VAL A 21 -8.04 -21.67 -9.62
N PHE A 22 -8.78 -22.67 -10.09
CA PHE A 22 -8.29 -23.57 -11.13
C PHE A 22 -8.84 -23.07 -12.46
N CYS A 23 -7.99 -22.44 -13.25
CA CYS A 23 -8.21 -22.39 -14.69
C CYS A 23 -6.94 -22.92 -15.35
N HIS A 24 -7.06 -23.55 -16.51
CA HIS A 24 -5.91 -23.83 -17.38
C HIS A 24 -6.06 -22.92 -18.59
N GLY A 25 -5.06 -22.08 -18.82
CA GLY A 25 -4.97 -21.15 -19.94
C GLY A 25 -4.00 -21.64 -21.00
N GLU A 26 -3.89 -22.95 -21.23
CA GLU A 26 -3.11 -23.44 -22.36
C GLU A 26 -3.94 -23.32 -23.64
N ALA A 27 -3.39 -22.60 -24.62
CA ALA A 27 -3.99 -22.39 -25.93
C ALA A 27 -4.07 -23.67 -26.79
N LYS A 28 -3.51 -24.78 -26.31
CA LYS A 28 -3.62 -26.09 -26.95
C LYS A 28 -3.81 -27.19 -25.92
N HIS A 29 -5.06 -27.57 -25.67
CA HIS A 29 -5.37 -28.89 -25.11
C HIS A 29 -4.98 -29.94 -26.18
N GLU A 30 -3.73 -30.40 -26.17
CA GLU A 30 -3.25 -31.38 -27.17
C GLU A 30 -3.58 -32.84 -26.80
N ALA A 31 -3.93 -33.12 -25.54
CA ALA A 31 -4.33 -34.47 -25.11
C ALA A 31 -5.83 -34.71 -25.36
N LYS A 32 -6.19 -34.88 -26.62
CA LYS A 32 -7.52 -35.31 -27.07
C LYS A 32 -7.53 -36.79 -27.36
N LYS A 33 -8.53 -37.51 -26.86
CA LYS A 33 -8.77 -38.91 -27.22
C LYS A 33 -10.09 -39.05 -27.95
N LYS A 34 -10.06 -39.69 -29.12
CA LYS A 34 -11.27 -39.99 -29.89
C LYS A 34 -11.88 -41.29 -29.42
N TYR A 35 -13.17 -41.24 -29.10
CA TYR A 35 -13.99 -42.42 -28.81
C TYR A 35 -15.19 -42.39 -29.77
N GLY A 36 -15.11 -43.15 -30.86
CA GLY A 36 -16.11 -43.08 -31.93
C GLY A 36 -16.07 -41.71 -32.64
N THR A 37 -17.21 -41.03 -32.70
CA THR A 37 -17.36 -39.68 -33.29
C THR A 37 -17.06 -38.55 -32.30
N GLU A 38 -16.86 -38.86 -31.03
CA GLU A 38 -16.73 -37.87 -29.96
C GLU A 38 -15.26 -37.65 -29.59
N GLU A 39 -14.90 -36.39 -29.32
CA GLU A 39 -13.60 -36.01 -28.78
C GLU A 39 -13.73 -35.80 -27.27
N TRP A 40 -12.87 -36.46 -26.51
CA TRP A 40 -12.83 -36.39 -25.05
C TRP A 40 -11.51 -35.79 -24.59
N CYS A 41 -11.55 -35.01 -23.50
CA CYS A 41 -10.37 -34.44 -22.87
C CYS A 41 -9.74 -35.46 -21.91
N GLU A 42 -8.45 -35.75 -22.02
CA GLU A 42 -7.77 -36.66 -21.08
C GLU A 42 -7.61 -36.08 -19.66
N HIS A 43 -7.80 -34.77 -19.49
CA HIS A 43 -7.63 -34.07 -18.22
C HIS A 43 -8.95 -33.77 -17.48
N VAL A 44 -10.07 -33.79 -18.20
CA VAL A 44 -11.40 -33.54 -17.64
C VAL A 44 -12.22 -34.82 -17.80
N TYR A 45 -12.08 -35.71 -16.81
CA TYR A 45 -12.77 -36.99 -16.80
C TYR A 45 -14.29 -36.77 -16.77
N GLY A 46 -15.00 -37.46 -17.66
CA GLY A 46 -16.46 -37.52 -17.67
C GLY A 46 -17.18 -36.43 -18.47
N LEU A 47 -16.47 -35.61 -19.24
CA LEU A 47 -17.07 -34.65 -20.19
C LEU A 47 -16.44 -34.77 -21.58
N THR A 48 -17.26 -34.62 -22.62
CA THR A 48 -16.77 -34.40 -23.98
C THR A 48 -16.06 -33.04 -24.08
N CYS A 49 -15.20 -32.86 -25.09
CA CYS A 49 -14.57 -31.57 -25.35
C CYS A 49 -15.59 -30.47 -25.66
N GLU A 50 -16.73 -30.81 -26.28
CA GLU A 50 -17.80 -29.86 -26.59
C GLU A 50 -18.52 -29.38 -25.32
N GLU A 51 -18.93 -30.30 -24.44
CA GLU A 51 -19.55 -29.97 -23.16
C GLU A 51 -18.60 -29.17 -22.26
N HIS A 52 -17.33 -29.54 -22.22
CA HIS A 52 -16.31 -28.81 -21.46
C HIS A 52 -16.14 -27.37 -21.98
N ASN A 53 -16.11 -27.16 -23.30
CA ASN A 53 -16.01 -25.82 -23.86
C ASN A 53 -17.28 -24.99 -23.62
N ALA A 54 -18.47 -25.60 -23.76
CA ALA A 54 -19.73 -24.90 -23.49
C ALA A 54 -19.82 -24.45 -22.02
N ILE A 55 -19.47 -25.32 -21.07
CA ILE A 55 -19.43 -24.99 -19.64
C ILE A 55 -18.37 -23.93 -19.35
N LYS A 56 -17.18 -24.02 -19.96
CA LYS A 56 -16.11 -23.01 -19.83
C LYS A 56 -16.57 -21.66 -20.34
N ASP A 57 -17.22 -21.60 -21.51
CA ASP A 57 -17.69 -20.35 -22.09
C ASP A 57 -18.81 -19.75 -21.23
N GLU A 58 -19.78 -20.55 -20.79
CA GLU A 58 -20.86 -20.12 -19.91
C GLU A 58 -20.33 -19.59 -18.57
N THR A 59 -19.45 -20.35 -17.90
CA THR A 59 -18.80 -19.91 -16.66
C THR A 59 -17.93 -18.68 -16.88
N SER A 60 -17.26 -18.56 -18.03
CA SER A 60 -16.45 -17.39 -18.35
C SER A 60 -17.29 -16.14 -18.53
N HIS A 61 -18.43 -16.24 -19.21
CA HIS A 61 -19.36 -15.13 -19.38
C HIS A 61 -20.05 -14.73 -18.06
N LEU A 62 -20.36 -15.70 -17.19
CA LEU A 62 -21.05 -15.45 -15.93
C LEU A 62 -20.13 -14.89 -14.82
N PHE A 63 -18.88 -15.37 -14.75
CA PHE A 63 -18.01 -15.11 -13.60
C PHE A 63 -16.78 -14.26 -13.92
N PHE A 64 -16.42 -14.07 -15.19
CA PHE A 64 -15.17 -13.41 -15.58
C PHE A 64 -15.41 -12.26 -16.58
N LYS A 65 -14.82 -11.09 -16.28
CA LYS A 65 -14.64 -10.01 -17.27
C LYS A 65 -13.13 -9.79 -17.47
N GLY A 66 -12.65 -9.88 -18.71
CA GLY A 66 -11.23 -9.73 -19.08
C GLY A 66 -10.53 -11.04 -19.47
N SER A 67 -9.24 -10.98 -19.83
CA SER A 67 -8.45 -12.17 -20.18
C SER A 67 -8.01 -12.93 -18.92
N ILE A 68 -8.43 -14.19 -18.80
CA ILE A 68 -7.89 -15.09 -17.77
C ILE A 68 -6.86 -15.99 -18.41
N SER A 69 -5.66 -15.91 -17.87
CA SER A 69 -4.56 -16.81 -18.17
C SER A 69 -4.21 -17.55 -16.90
N CYS A 70 -4.12 -18.88 -16.96
CA CYS A 70 -3.74 -19.68 -15.82
C CYS A 70 -2.79 -20.82 -16.21
N PRO A 71 -1.93 -21.29 -15.29
CA PRO A 71 -1.73 -20.77 -13.94
C PRO A 71 -1.18 -19.34 -13.95
N THR A 72 -1.50 -18.53 -12.95
CA THR A 72 -0.92 -17.19 -12.77
C THR A 72 -0.48 -17.04 -11.32
N THR A 73 0.78 -16.66 -11.13
CA THR A 73 1.35 -16.36 -9.82
C THR A 73 1.40 -14.86 -9.63
N ILE A 74 0.83 -14.37 -8.53
CA ILE A 74 0.86 -12.96 -8.15
C ILE A 74 1.47 -12.87 -6.74
N LEU A 75 2.50 -12.05 -6.59
CA LEU A 75 3.06 -11.69 -5.29
C LEU A 75 2.50 -10.33 -4.88
N CYS A 76 1.89 -10.25 -3.71
CA CYS A 76 1.27 -9.04 -3.18
C CYS A 76 1.85 -8.66 -1.81
N MET A 77 1.81 -7.36 -1.53
CA MET A 77 1.94 -6.82 -0.17
C MET A 77 0.69 -7.17 0.66
N PRO A 78 0.75 -7.10 2.00
CA PRO A 78 -0.40 -7.40 2.86
C PRO A 78 -1.62 -6.49 2.68
N ASP A 79 -1.44 -5.31 2.07
CA ASP A 79 -2.54 -4.40 1.69
C ASP A 79 -3.16 -4.72 0.32
N GLY A 80 -2.70 -5.77 -0.35
CA GLY A 80 -3.15 -6.18 -1.68
C GLY A 80 -2.40 -5.54 -2.84
N THR A 81 -1.42 -4.67 -2.58
CA THR A 81 -0.60 -4.06 -3.64
C THR A 81 0.22 -5.13 -4.35
N GLU A 82 0.04 -5.26 -5.67
CA GLU A 82 0.80 -6.20 -6.49
C GLU A 82 2.28 -5.79 -6.61
N ILE A 83 3.19 -6.71 -6.28
CA ILE A 83 4.65 -6.54 -6.41
C ILE A 83 5.11 -7.06 -7.77
N LYS A 84 4.62 -8.25 -8.14
CA LYS A 84 5.04 -8.95 -9.36
C LYS A 84 3.99 -10.00 -9.76
N ARG A 85 3.81 -10.17 -11.07
CA ARG A 85 2.91 -11.17 -11.67
C ARG A 85 3.65 -11.96 -12.73
N LYS A 86 3.32 -13.25 -12.83
CA LYS A 86 3.71 -14.13 -13.92
C LYS A 86 2.51 -14.94 -14.36
N VAL A 87 2.27 -14.89 -15.67
CA VAL A 87 1.26 -15.67 -16.35
C VAL A 87 1.89 -16.92 -16.94
N GLY A 88 1.18 -18.04 -16.86
CA GLY A 88 1.58 -19.35 -17.38
C GLY A 88 2.33 -20.20 -16.36
N SER A 89 2.68 -21.42 -16.78
CA SER A 89 3.47 -22.35 -15.96
C SER A 89 4.79 -21.71 -15.51
N MET A 90 5.14 -21.93 -14.25
CA MET A 90 6.35 -21.38 -13.62
C MET A 90 7.10 -22.51 -12.89
N PRO A 91 8.31 -22.88 -13.34
CA PRO A 91 9.16 -23.80 -12.61
C PRO A 91 9.50 -23.27 -11.20
N ASN A 92 9.65 -24.18 -10.22
CA ASN A 92 9.96 -23.81 -8.82
C ASN A 92 11.20 -22.90 -8.69
N LYS A 93 12.20 -23.08 -9.55
CA LYS A 93 13.40 -22.22 -9.56
C LYS A 93 13.04 -20.77 -9.89
N GLU A 94 12.18 -20.54 -10.89
CA GLU A 94 11.72 -19.20 -11.25
C GLU A 94 10.86 -18.59 -10.14
N LEU A 95 10.03 -19.38 -9.46
CA LEU A 95 9.25 -18.93 -8.31
C LEU A 95 10.14 -18.45 -7.16
N ILE A 96 11.18 -19.23 -6.83
CA ILE A 96 12.12 -18.88 -5.77
C ILE A 96 12.85 -17.56 -6.12
N GLU A 97 13.32 -17.40 -7.36
CA GLU A 97 13.97 -16.15 -7.78
C GLU A 97 12.98 -14.96 -7.78
N MET A 98 11.73 -15.19 -8.20
CA MET A 98 10.67 -14.18 -8.13
C MET A 98 10.42 -13.72 -6.68
N ILE A 99 10.40 -14.65 -5.72
CA ILE A 99 10.23 -14.36 -4.29
C ILE A 99 11.46 -13.63 -3.75
N LYS A 100 12.67 -14.06 -4.09
CA LYS A 100 13.91 -13.39 -3.64
C LYS A 100 13.98 -11.95 -4.13
N GLU A 101 13.71 -11.71 -5.41
CA GLU A 101 13.67 -10.36 -5.96
C GLU A 101 12.62 -9.48 -5.27
N ALA A 102 11.43 -10.03 -5.01
CA ALA A 102 10.39 -9.34 -4.26
C ALA A 102 10.88 -9.01 -2.84
N ALA A 103 11.45 -9.98 -2.13
CA ALA A 103 11.99 -9.81 -0.77
C ALA A 103 13.12 -8.77 -0.72
N THR A 104 14.00 -8.69 -1.73
CA THR A 104 15.01 -7.62 -1.81
C THR A 104 14.38 -6.24 -1.96
N LYS A 105 13.26 -6.12 -2.69
CA LYS A 105 12.55 -4.84 -2.87
C LYS A 105 11.74 -4.43 -1.64
N VAL A 106 11.06 -5.37 -0.99
CA VAL A 106 10.10 -5.07 0.09
C VAL A 106 10.68 -5.24 1.50
N GLY A 107 11.81 -5.93 1.63
CA GLY A 107 12.49 -6.19 2.90
C GLY A 107 12.06 -7.49 3.59
N PRO A 108 12.53 -7.74 4.82
CA PRO A 108 12.34 -9.01 5.56
C PRO A 108 10.87 -9.37 5.88
N GLY A 109 9.92 -8.49 5.56
CA GLY A 109 8.50 -8.70 5.76
C GLY A 109 8.04 -8.40 7.18
N LEU A 110 7.09 -7.47 7.31
CA LEU A 110 6.30 -7.26 8.52
C LEU A 110 5.19 -8.33 8.61
N GLY A 111 4.74 -8.64 9.82
CA GLY A 111 3.44 -9.29 9.99
C GLY A 111 2.33 -8.40 9.40
N GLN A 112 1.27 -9.01 8.86
CA GLN A 112 0.17 -8.28 8.20
C GLN A 112 -0.39 -7.16 9.09
N ASP A 113 -0.65 -7.44 10.36
CA ASP A 113 -1.23 -6.48 11.30
C ASP A 113 -0.32 -5.26 11.51
N GLU A 114 0.98 -5.49 11.68
CA GLU A 114 1.95 -4.41 11.87
C GLU A 114 2.12 -3.57 10.59
N TYR A 115 2.10 -4.22 9.42
CA TYR A 115 2.16 -3.54 8.14
C TYR A 115 0.96 -2.63 7.93
N LEU A 116 -0.25 -3.17 8.14
CA LEU A 116 -1.50 -2.42 8.01
C LEU A 116 -1.59 -1.29 9.03
N PHE A 117 -1.10 -1.50 10.25
CA PHE A 117 -1.00 -0.45 11.25
C PHE A 117 -0.11 0.71 10.77
N GLY A 118 1.12 0.41 10.32
CA GLY A 118 2.07 1.42 9.83
C GLY A 118 1.54 2.21 8.64
N LYS A 119 0.99 1.52 7.64
CA LYS A 119 0.33 2.15 6.48
C LYS A 119 -0.89 2.98 6.89
N GLY A 120 -1.67 2.49 7.86
CA GLY A 120 -2.81 3.23 8.42
C GLY A 120 -2.38 4.56 9.06
N LYS A 121 -1.21 4.62 9.70
CA LYS A 121 -0.67 5.87 10.27
C LYS A 121 -0.17 6.86 9.22
N LEU A 122 0.47 6.36 8.15
CA LEU A 122 0.83 7.21 6.99
C LEU A 122 -0.43 7.83 6.37
N LYS A 123 -1.45 7.02 6.10
CA LYS A 123 -2.73 7.50 5.56
C LYS A 123 -3.42 8.51 6.49
N ALA A 124 -3.49 8.20 7.79
CA ALA A 124 -4.07 9.13 8.77
C ALA A 124 -3.33 10.48 8.81
N SER A 125 -2.00 10.46 8.62
CA SER A 125 -1.20 11.68 8.50
C SER A 125 -1.55 12.48 7.25
N GLU A 126 -1.61 11.84 6.09
CA GLU A 126 -1.99 12.48 4.83
C GLU A 126 -3.39 13.11 4.90
N ASP A 127 -4.36 12.38 5.46
CA ASP A 127 -5.74 12.85 5.62
C ASP A 127 -5.82 14.03 6.60
N ALA A 128 -5.05 14.00 7.70
CA ALA A 128 -4.95 15.12 8.63
C ALA A 128 -4.33 16.37 7.98
N LEU A 129 -3.28 16.21 7.17
CA LEU A 129 -2.66 17.33 6.45
C LEU A 129 -3.63 17.96 5.43
N LYS A 130 -4.38 17.15 4.68
CA LYS A 130 -5.43 17.64 3.77
C LYS A 130 -6.51 18.44 4.51
N ALA A 131 -6.79 18.08 5.77
CA ALA A 131 -7.72 18.78 6.64
C ALA A 131 -7.12 19.99 7.37
N GLY A 132 -5.84 20.34 7.12
CA GLY A 132 -5.14 21.43 7.82
C GLY A 132 -4.79 21.14 9.28
N LYS A 133 -4.84 19.86 9.70
CA LYS A 133 -4.60 19.42 11.09
C LYS A 133 -3.16 18.91 11.26
N THR A 134 -2.19 19.81 11.16
CA THR A 134 -0.76 19.47 11.21
C THR A 134 -0.36 18.69 12.47
N LYS A 135 -0.92 19.06 13.63
CA LYS A 135 -0.63 18.36 14.88
C LYS A 135 -1.06 16.88 14.83
N ASP A 136 -2.28 16.63 14.36
CA ASP A 136 -2.83 15.27 14.27
C ASP A 136 -2.01 14.42 13.28
N ALA A 137 -1.49 15.03 12.22
CA ALA A 137 -0.60 14.37 11.27
C ALA A 137 0.71 13.90 11.92
N ILE A 138 1.36 14.80 12.67
CA ILE A 138 2.61 14.51 13.40
C ILE A 138 2.37 13.43 14.47
N ASP A 139 1.26 13.52 15.21
CA ASP A 139 0.90 12.54 16.25
C ASP A 139 0.68 11.14 15.64
N ALA A 140 0.05 11.05 14.46
CA ALA A 140 -0.13 9.79 13.75
C ALA A 140 1.21 9.16 13.31
N LEU A 141 2.11 9.96 12.72
CA LEU A 141 3.43 9.51 12.30
C LEU A 141 4.29 9.05 13.48
N ASN A 142 4.30 9.81 14.58
CA ASN A 142 5.02 9.43 15.79
C ASN A 142 4.49 8.12 16.40
N ALA A 143 3.17 7.92 16.41
CA ALA A 143 2.56 6.68 16.88
C ALA A 143 2.99 5.48 16.02
N GLY A 144 3.06 5.66 14.69
CA GLY A 144 3.60 4.67 13.76
C GLY A 144 5.06 4.33 14.08
N ASN A 145 5.93 5.34 14.11
CA ASN A 145 7.35 5.15 14.41
C ASN A 145 7.59 4.53 15.80
N LYS A 146 6.82 4.89 16.83
CA LYS A 146 6.95 4.31 18.17
C LYS A 146 6.60 2.81 18.19
N THR A 147 5.58 2.42 17.44
CA THR A 147 5.03 1.05 17.49
C THR A 147 5.88 0.10 16.65
N ILE A 148 6.13 0.44 15.38
CA ILE A 148 6.84 -0.45 14.44
C ILE A 148 8.30 -0.06 14.20
N GLY A 149 8.76 1.10 14.68
CA GLY A 149 10.11 1.62 14.42
C GLY A 149 11.26 0.82 15.01
N LYS A 150 10.99 -0.09 15.95
CA LYS A 150 11.99 -1.00 16.51
C LYS A 150 12.11 -2.31 15.75
N ASN A 151 11.16 -2.61 14.85
CA ASN A 151 11.15 -3.85 14.07
C ASN A 151 12.03 -3.65 12.82
N PRO A 152 13.16 -4.36 12.67
CA PRO A 152 14.02 -4.24 11.49
C PRO A 152 13.31 -4.58 10.19
N ALA A 153 12.31 -5.47 10.23
CA ALA A 153 11.51 -5.83 9.07
C ALA A 153 10.54 -4.71 8.65
N ALA A 154 10.31 -3.72 9.52
CA ALA A 154 9.50 -2.54 9.25
C ALA A 154 10.23 -1.40 8.56
N LYS A 155 11.53 -1.58 8.27
CA LYS A 155 12.42 -0.51 7.80
C LYS A 155 11.82 0.33 6.67
N ALA A 156 11.25 -0.29 5.63
CA ALA A 156 10.67 0.45 4.50
C ALA A 156 9.53 1.40 4.92
N VAL A 157 8.62 0.98 5.81
CA VAL A 157 7.51 1.81 6.30
C VAL A 157 8.02 2.86 7.29
N VAL A 158 8.97 2.48 8.13
CA VAL A 158 9.59 3.39 9.11
C VAL A 158 10.37 4.50 8.41
N ASP A 159 11.09 4.20 7.34
CA ASP A 159 11.82 5.19 6.55
C ASP A 159 10.85 6.16 5.85
N GLN A 160 9.70 5.69 5.37
CA GLN A 160 8.62 6.56 4.87
C GLN A 160 8.09 7.49 5.97
N ILE A 161 7.80 6.97 7.15
CA ILE A 161 7.31 7.77 8.30
C ILE A 161 8.34 8.83 8.69
N LYS A 162 9.62 8.47 8.77
CA LYS A 162 10.70 9.41 9.11
C LYS A 162 10.87 10.50 8.06
N ALA A 163 10.81 10.15 6.78
CA ALA A 163 10.89 11.13 5.70
C ALA A 163 9.74 12.15 5.75
N GLU A 164 8.51 11.72 6.06
CA GLU A 164 7.39 12.64 6.25
C GLU A 164 7.55 13.53 7.48
N LEU A 165 8.02 12.99 8.62
CA LEU A 165 8.34 13.81 9.80
C LEU A 165 9.42 14.86 9.50
N GLU A 166 10.42 14.51 8.70
CA GLU A 166 11.49 15.44 8.30
C GLU A 166 10.97 16.55 7.37
N LYS A 167 10.10 16.22 6.41
CA LYS A 167 9.42 17.23 5.57
C LYS A 167 8.59 18.20 6.42
N LEU A 168 7.83 17.69 7.38
CA LEU A 168 7.06 18.54 8.29
C LEU A 168 7.97 19.41 9.15
N ASN A 169 9.07 18.87 9.66
CA ASN A 169 10.04 19.65 10.42
C ASN A 169 10.62 20.79 9.58
N LYS A 170 11.00 20.53 8.33
CA LYS A 170 11.49 21.56 7.41
C LYS A 170 10.44 22.64 7.15
N ALA A 171 9.19 22.25 6.88
CA ALA A 171 8.09 23.20 6.70
C ALA A 171 7.89 24.09 7.94
N GLY A 172 8.03 23.53 9.15
CA GLY A 172 8.00 24.31 10.40
C GLY A 172 9.16 25.31 10.51
N LEU A 173 10.38 24.92 10.10
CA LEU A 173 11.54 25.84 10.07
C LEU A 173 11.35 26.98 9.05
N ASP A 174 10.76 26.70 7.89
CA ASP A 174 10.46 27.72 6.88
C ASP A 174 9.44 28.74 7.41
N LEU A 175 8.42 28.28 8.16
CA LEU A 175 7.47 29.16 8.84
C LEU A 175 8.12 30.04 9.91
N ILE A 176 9.10 29.49 10.65
CA ILE A 176 9.87 30.26 11.63
C ILE A 176 10.70 31.34 10.94
N ALA A 177 11.37 31.02 9.83
CA ALA A 177 12.15 32.00 9.07
C ALA A 177 11.28 33.18 8.63
N LYS A 178 10.09 32.90 8.09
CA LYS A 178 9.11 33.93 7.72
C LYS A 178 8.65 34.76 8.94
N ALA A 179 8.38 34.11 10.07
CA ALA A 179 7.98 34.81 11.28
C ALA A 179 9.08 35.76 11.79
N LYS A 180 10.37 35.41 11.65
CA LYS A 180 11.49 36.30 11.96
C LYS A 180 11.53 37.51 11.04
N GLU A 181 11.24 37.35 9.75
CA GLU A 181 11.14 38.47 8.79
C GLU A 181 10.01 39.42 9.17
N ASP A 182 8.84 38.90 9.56
CA ASP A 182 7.71 39.72 10.03
C ASP A 182 8.08 40.53 11.29
N VAL A 183 8.78 39.91 12.25
CA VAL A 183 9.31 40.62 13.44
C VAL A 183 10.28 41.72 13.04
N ALA A 184 11.23 41.44 12.13
CA ALA A 184 12.22 42.41 11.67
C ALA A 184 11.57 43.59 10.91
N ALA A 185 10.44 43.34 10.23
CA ALA A 185 9.63 44.36 9.57
C ALA A 185 8.75 45.18 10.53
N GLY A 186 8.86 44.97 11.85
CA GLY A 186 8.09 45.68 12.87
C GLY A 186 6.72 45.07 13.17
N LYS A 187 6.36 43.93 12.54
CA LYS A 187 5.10 43.21 12.77
C LYS A 187 5.27 42.17 13.88
N VAL A 188 5.70 42.63 15.05
CA VAL A 188 6.11 41.76 16.17
C VAL A 188 4.98 40.83 16.62
N ASP A 189 3.74 41.32 16.68
CA ASP A 189 2.60 40.52 17.12
C ASP A 189 2.22 39.41 16.11
N GLU A 190 2.30 39.70 14.81
CA GLU A 190 2.04 38.72 13.75
C GLU A 190 3.11 37.63 13.74
N GLY A 191 4.38 38.02 13.80
CA GLY A 191 5.49 37.06 13.88
C GLY A 191 5.44 36.22 15.15
N LYS A 192 5.13 36.82 16.31
CA LYS A 192 4.96 36.09 17.58
C LYS A 192 3.80 35.09 17.50
N LYS A 193 2.67 35.47 16.90
CA LYS A 193 1.54 34.56 16.69
C LYS A 193 1.93 33.37 15.81
N ALA A 194 2.65 33.62 14.72
CA ALA A 194 3.14 32.56 13.84
C ALA A 194 4.10 31.59 14.58
N LEU A 195 5.03 32.10 15.37
CA LEU A 195 5.93 31.26 16.19
C LEU A 195 5.15 30.42 17.21
N LEU A 196 4.13 30.99 17.86
CA LEU A 196 3.25 30.26 18.80
C LEU A 196 2.48 29.14 18.10
N GLU A 197 2.00 29.37 16.88
CA GLU A 197 1.34 28.34 16.07
C GLU A 197 2.30 27.21 15.72
N VAL A 198 3.55 27.52 15.34
CA VAL A 198 4.58 26.50 15.07
C VAL A 198 4.89 25.69 16.34
N SER A 199 5.18 26.35 17.46
CA SER A 199 5.43 25.70 18.76
C SER A 199 4.30 24.74 19.15
N LYS A 200 3.04 25.17 19.00
CA LYS A 200 1.86 24.38 19.36
C LYS A 200 1.62 23.20 18.41
N ASN A 201 1.68 23.44 17.11
CA ASN A 201 1.27 22.45 16.11
C ASN A 201 2.37 21.45 15.76
N TYR A 202 3.65 21.82 15.99
CA TYR A 202 4.82 20.99 15.68
C TYR A 202 5.50 20.43 16.92
N LYS A 203 4.83 20.45 18.09
CA LYS A 203 5.37 20.24 19.46
C LYS A 203 6.45 19.14 19.64
N THR A 204 6.40 18.06 18.87
CA THR A 204 7.34 16.94 18.99
C THR A 204 8.56 17.03 18.08
N LEU A 205 8.63 18.05 17.22
CA LEU A 205 9.68 18.25 16.23
C LEU A 205 10.66 19.34 16.68
N GLU A 206 11.86 19.36 16.09
CA GLU A 206 12.90 20.33 16.44
C GLU A 206 12.49 21.78 16.13
N CYS A 207 11.72 22.01 15.08
CA CYS A 207 11.17 23.33 14.77
C CYS A 207 10.33 23.91 15.91
N ALA A 208 9.56 23.12 16.67
CA ALA A 208 8.82 23.66 17.81
C ALA A 208 9.74 24.18 18.92
N LYS A 209 10.83 23.46 19.20
CA LYS A 209 11.85 23.91 20.17
C LYS A 209 12.51 25.22 19.70
N GLU A 210 12.76 25.33 18.41
CA GLU A 210 13.34 26.55 17.84
C GLU A 210 12.35 27.71 17.92
N ALA A 211 11.06 27.48 17.63
CA ALA A 211 10.02 28.49 17.79
C ALA A 211 9.93 29.00 19.25
N ASP A 212 10.03 28.10 20.24
CA ASP A 212 10.02 28.48 21.66
C ASP A 212 11.20 29.37 22.04
N LYS A 213 12.41 29.09 21.52
CA LYS A 213 13.59 29.95 21.74
C LYS A 213 13.39 31.34 21.15
N GLU A 214 12.85 31.41 19.93
CA GLU A 214 12.60 32.68 19.25
C GLU A 214 11.55 33.51 20.00
N ILE A 215 10.47 32.87 20.48
CA ILE A 215 9.47 33.54 21.32
C ILE A 215 10.11 34.13 22.58
N ALA A 216 11.03 33.40 23.23
CA ALA A 216 11.71 33.86 24.42
C ALA A 216 12.69 35.02 24.17
N ALA A 217 13.23 35.12 22.94
CA ALA A 217 14.13 36.20 22.52
C ALA A 217 13.40 37.49 22.14
N LEU A 218 12.07 37.45 21.90
CA LEU A 218 11.31 38.64 21.54
C LEU A 218 11.21 39.64 22.72
N PRO A 219 11.26 40.95 22.44
CA PRO A 219 11.07 41.97 23.46
C PRO A 219 9.70 41.80 24.12
N LYS A 220 9.67 41.83 25.46
CA LYS A 220 8.41 41.80 26.22
C LYS A 220 7.63 43.07 25.88
N ALA A 221 6.37 42.91 25.49
CA ALA A 221 5.46 44.03 25.29
C ALA A 221 5.46 44.90 26.56
N LYS A 222 5.71 46.20 26.38
CA LYS A 222 5.67 47.20 27.45
C LYS A 222 4.23 47.45 27.89
#